data_AF-A0A7S0NEE9-F1
#
_entry.id   AF-A0A7S0NEE9-F1
#
_cell.length_a   1.000
_cell.length_b   1.000
_cell.length_c   1.000
_cell.angle_alpha   90.00
_cell.angle_beta   90.00
_cell.angle_gamma   90.00
#
_symmetry.space_group_name_H-M   'P 1'
#
loop_
_entity.id
_entity.type
_entity.pdbx_description
1 polymer ?
#
loop_
_entity_poly.entity_id
_entity_poly.type
_entity_poly.pdbx_seq_one_letter_code
_entity_poly.pdbx_strand_id
1 'polypeptide(L)'
;MPIRNMKSSEHMGSKQRGDAKALEVPREGMPLKMCTSSLRTAKENRDENSKESAKGLLARRLEDLQPRQELDPESSVGVVCEGGLENFVWLPVKGMTLLEEQELPLLATSPTSYVKLRNHILAAWHNDPLHELTLEAAAADAPVVFHTREAQAEAVRLVFEFLVCHGHVNVGIFQSHSNSCADASSLSAAGEEILEEGGQEETYDVIVVGAGIAGLAAASQLKRRGY
;
A
#
# COMPACT_ATOMS: atom_id res chain seq x y z
N MET A 1 67.77 -5.78 -30.28
CA MET A 1 67.99 -7.08 -29.61
C MET A 1 66.84 -8.04 -29.95
N PRO A 2 67.07 -9.36 -29.94
CA PRO A 2 66.31 -10.35 -30.72
C PRO A 2 65.23 -11.14 -29.92
N ILE A 3 64.25 -11.69 -30.67
CA ILE A 3 63.63 -13.03 -30.59
C ILE A 3 63.12 -13.56 -29.22
N ARG A 4 61.81 -13.91 -29.11
CA ARG A 4 61.32 -15.31 -28.91
C ARG A 4 59.78 -15.43 -28.74
N ASN A 5 59.19 -16.20 -29.66
CA ASN A 5 57.97 -17.02 -29.50
C ASN A 5 58.09 -17.97 -28.30
N MET A 6 56.95 -18.32 -27.64
CA MET A 6 56.46 -19.69 -27.28
C MET A 6 54.98 -19.51 -26.84
N LYS A 7 53.94 -19.95 -27.57
CA LYS A 7 53.35 -21.29 -27.75
C LYS A 7 53.05 -22.11 -26.48
N SER A 8 51.79 -22.57 -26.45
CA SER A 8 51.23 -23.79 -25.84
C SER A 8 50.73 -23.73 -24.39
N SER A 9 49.44 -23.98 -24.22
CA SER A 9 48.96 -25.23 -23.62
C SER A 9 47.43 -25.25 -23.59
N GLU A 10 46.86 -26.13 -24.41
CA GLU A 10 45.48 -26.59 -24.30
C GLU A 10 45.29 -27.31 -22.95
N HIS A 11 44.12 -27.16 -22.33
CA HIS A 11 43.65 -28.10 -21.31
C HIS A 11 42.20 -28.46 -21.61
N MET A 12 42.04 -29.69 -22.10
CA MET A 12 40.77 -30.38 -22.19
C MET A 12 40.27 -30.73 -20.79
N GLY A 13 39.07 -30.27 -20.46
CA GLY A 13 38.31 -30.65 -19.27
C GLY A 13 36.93 -31.12 -19.68
N SER A 14 36.84 -32.37 -20.15
CA SER A 14 35.60 -33.09 -20.37
C SER A 14 34.91 -33.40 -19.04
N LYS A 15 33.69 -32.91 -18.82
CA LYS A 15 32.85 -33.36 -17.72
C LYS A 15 31.37 -33.48 -18.13
N GLN A 16 31.02 -34.73 -18.40
CA GLN A 16 29.78 -35.45 -18.04
C GLN A 16 28.45 -34.73 -18.30
N ARG A 17 27.82 -35.13 -19.42
CA ARG A 17 26.36 -35.16 -19.60
C ARG A 17 25.74 -36.04 -18.52
N GLY A 18 24.97 -35.43 -17.62
CA GLY A 18 24.00 -36.14 -16.79
C GLY A 18 22.65 -36.10 -17.50
N ASP A 19 22.14 -37.27 -17.85
CA ASP A 19 20.78 -37.48 -18.34
C ASP A 19 19.77 -37.17 -17.22
N ALA A 20 19.14 -36.01 -17.29
CA ALA A 20 17.95 -35.71 -16.50
C ALA A 20 16.73 -36.22 -17.27
N LYS A 21 16.17 -37.33 -16.79
CA LYS A 21 14.84 -37.83 -17.15
C LYS A 21 13.81 -36.69 -17.00
N ALA A 22 13.24 -36.27 -18.11
CA ALA A 22 12.03 -35.47 -18.13
C ALA A 22 10.88 -36.32 -17.59
N LEU A 23 10.49 -36.04 -16.34
CA LEU A 23 9.21 -36.49 -15.79
C LEU A 23 8.17 -35.49 -16.33
N GLU A 24 7.41 -35.92 -17.34
CA GLU A 24 6.24 -35.20 -17.82
C GLU A 24 5.19 -35.18 -16.69
N VAL A 25 5.07 -34.03 -16.03
CA VAL A 25 3.94 -33.72 -15.15
C VAL A 25 2.84 -33.13 -16.04
N PRO A 26 1.60 -33.67 -16.02
CA PRO A 26 0.49 -33.06 -16.73
C PRO A 26 0.22 -31.68 -16.14
N ARG A 27 0.42 -30.63 -16.94
CA ARG A 27 -0.10 -29.29 -16.64
C ARG A 27 -1.59 -29.27 -16.95
N GLU A 28 -2.40 -29.78 -16.03
CA GLU A 28 -3.79 -29.35 -15.95
C GLU A 28 -3.81 -27.90 -15.44
N GLY A 29 -4.36 -27.02 -16.27
CA GLY A 29 -4.41 -25.59 -16.03
C GLY A 29 -5.15 -25.26 -14.74
N MET A 30 -4.43 -24.67 -13.79
CA MET A 30 -5.07 -24.00 -12.66
C MET A 30 -5.56 -22.64 -13.13
N PRO A 31 -6.88 -22.35 -13.07
CA PRO A 31 -7.35 -20.99 -13.27
C PRO A 31 -6.82 -20.13 -12.13
N LEU A 32 -6.14 -19.04 -12.47
CA LEU A 32 -5.88 -17.93 -11.57
C LEU A 32 -7.24 -17.40 -11.09
N LYS A 33 -7.71 -17.89 -9.95
CA LYS A 33 -8.78 -17.24 -9.18
C LYS A 33 -8.17 -15.99 -8.56
N MET A 34 -8.32 -14.88 -9.28
CA MET A 34 -8.27 -13.55 -8.70
C MET A 34 -9.13 -13.56 -7.43
N CYS A 35 -8.54 -13.13 -6.32
CA CYS A 35 -9.28 -12.84 -5.10
C CYS A 35 -10.07 -11.54 -5.33
N THR A 36 -11.10 -11.60 -6.17
CA THR A 36 -12.20 -10.66 -6.09
C THR A 36 -13.04 -11.16 -4.93
N SER A 37 -13.00 -10.43 -3.81
CA SER A 37 -13.96 -10.60 -2.74
C SER A 37 -15.37 -10.59 -3.36
N SER A 38 -16.00 -11.75 -3.27
CA SER A 38 -17.19 -12.11 -4.01
C SER A 38 -18.37 -11.26 -3.56
N LEU A 39 -18.75 -10.34 -4.43
CA LEU A 39 -20.12 -9.86 -4.53
C LEU A 39 -21.03 -11.04 -4.88
N ARG A 40 -21.78 -11.48 -3.86
CA ARG A 40 -23.15 -12.00 -3.89
C ARG A 40 -23.45 -13.24 -4.75
N THR A 41 -23.92 -14.29 -4.06
CA THR A 41 -25.23 -14.88 -4.38
C THR A 41 -25.88 -15.42 -3.11
N ALA A 42 -26.83 -14.66 -2.55
CA ALA A 42 -27.87 -15.21 -1.69
C ALA A 42 -29.14 -14.37 -1.89
N LYS A 43 -30.13 -15.01 -2.50
CA LYS A 43 -31.57 -14.88 -2.24
C LYS A 43 -32.15 -13.45 -2.24
N GLU A 44 -32.65 -13.12 -3.41
CA GLU A 44 -33.91 -12.41 -3.67
C GLU A 44 -34.89 -12.46 -2.48
N ASN A 45 -34.93 -11.39 -1.70
CA ASN A 45 -36.12 -10.61 -1.34
C ASN A 45 -35.75 -9.56 -0.29
N ARG A 46 -36.37 -8.38 -0.43
CA ARG A 46 -36.35 -7.18 0.43
C ARG A 46 -35.25 -6.13 0.24
N ASP A 47 -35.76 -4.91 0.10
CA ASP A 47 -35.17 -3.59 0.31
C ASP A 47 -34.35 -2.96 -0.83
N GLU A 48 -35.08 -2.50 -1.85
CA GLU A 48 -34.59 -1.56 -2.86
C GLU A 48 -34.32 -0.14 -2.32
N ASN A 49 -34.76 0.19 -1.09
CA ASN A 49 -34.72 1.56 -0.56
C ASN A 49 -33.39 1.95 0.15
N SER A 50 -32.48 0.99 0.42
CA SER A 50 -31.22 1.25 1.16
C SER A 50 -30.01 1.49 0.24
N LYS A 51 -30.04 0.99 -1.00
CA LYS A 51 -28.91 1.12 -1.96
C LYS A 51 -28.78 2.52 -2.58
N GLU A 52 -29.81 3.36 -2.48
CA GLU A 52 -29.81 4.72 -3.01
C GLU A 52 -29.08 5.70 -2.08
N SER A 53 -29.08 5.44 -0.77
CA SER A 53 -28.45 6.30 0.25
C SER A 53 -26.91 6.23 0.23
N ALA A 54 -26.33 5.03 0.10
CA ALA A 54 -24.87 4.87 0.04
C ALA A 54 -24.25 5.39 -1.27
N LYS A 55 -24.99 5.29 -2.38
CA LYS A 55 -24.59 5.87 -3.67
C LYS A 55 -24.69 7.40 -3.68
N GLY A 56 -25.68 7.98 -2.99
CA GLY A 56 -25.81 9.43 -2.84
C GLY A 56 -24.66 10.07 -2.03
N LEU A 57 -24.17 9.39 -1.00
CA LEU A 57 -23.05 9.85 -0.17
C LEU A 57 -21.71 9.82 -0.91
N LEU A 58 -21.45 8.78 -1.71
CA LEU A 58 -20.27 8.71 -2.60
C LEU A 58 -20.36 9.72 -3.75
N ALA A 59 -21.54 9.94 -4.32
CA ALA A 59 -21.75 10.90 -5.41
C ALA A 59 -21.53 12.34 -4.95
N ARG A 60 -22.00 12.72 -3.75
CA ARG A 60 -21.74 14.05 -3.18
C ARG A 60 -20.27 14.25 -2.80
N ARG A 61 -19.57 13.21 -2.32
CA ARG A 61 -18.11 13.27 -2.07
C ARG A 61 -17.27 13.44 -3.34
N LEU A 62 -17.78 13.01 -4.50
CA LEU A 62 -17.06 13.08 -5.77
C LEU A 62 -16.96 14.50 -6.33
N GLU A 63 -17.97 15.35 -6.09
CA GLU A 63 -17.99 16.74 -6.57
C GLU A 63 -16.96 17.62 -5.84
N ASP A 64 -16.65 17.30 -4.57
CA ASP A 64 -15.70 18.08 -3.77
C ASP A 64 -14.23 17.73 -4.03
N LEU A 65 -13.96 16.56 -4.65
CA LEU A 65 -12.62 16.12 -5.04
C LEU A 65 -12.17 16.70 -6.39
N GLN A 66 -12.77 17.80 -6.84
CA GLN A 66 -12.30 18.47 -8.05
C GLN A 66 -10.87 19.00 -7.82
N PRO A 67 -9.92 18.62 -8.69
CA PRO A 67 -8.56 19.10 -8.59
C PRO A 67 -8.51 20.60 -8.84
N ARG A 68 -7.66 21.29 -8.08
CA ARG A 68 -7.39 22.71 -8.31
C ARG A 68 -6.80 22.87 -9.70
N GLN A 69 -7.49 23.59 -10.60
CA GLN A 69 -6.92 23.94 -11.91
C GLN A 69 -5.58 24.63 -11.70
N GLU A 70 -4.50 24.02 -12.18
CA GLU A 70 -3.17 24.65 -12.20
C GLU A 70 -3.21 25.80 -13.21
N LEU A 71 -3.34 27.02 -12.69
CA LEU A 71 -3.06 28.23 -13.45
C LEU A 71 -1.55 28.37 -13.61
N ASP A 72 -1.11 28.36 -14.87
CA ASP A 72 0.24 28.60 -15.39
C ASP A 72 1.37 27.62 -15.00
N PRO A 73 2.01 26.94 -16.00
CA PRO A 73 3.18 26.08 -15.77
C PRO A 73 4.49 26.83 -15.44
N GLU A 74 4.48 28.17 -15.32
CA GLU A 74 5.72 28.98 -15.26
C GLU A 74 5.99 29.64 -13.89
N SER A 75 5.15 29.48 -12.86
CA SER A 75 5.28 30.27 -11.61
C SER A 75 5.36 29.49 -10.30
N SER A 76 5.42 28.15 -10.29
CA SER A 76 5.58 27.42 -9.03
C SER A 76 7.05 27.10 -8.75
N VAL A 77 7.73 28.00 -8.03
CA VAL A 77 8.86 27.62 -7.17
C VAL A 77 8.31 26.87 -5.96
N GLY A 78 7.63 25.75 -6.22
CA GLY A 78 7.30 24.75 -5.22
C GLY A 78 8.49 23.81 -5.12
N VAL A 79 8.94 23.52 -3.91
CA VAL A 79 9.96 22.50 -3.65
C VAL A 79 9.42 21.17 -4.19
N VAL A 80 9.76 20.87 -5.43
CA VAL A 80 9.55 19.54 -5.99
C VAL A 80 10.56 18.67 -5.26
N CYS A 81 10.07 17.81 -4.35
CA CYS A 81 10.86 16.76 -3.73
C CYS A 81 11.19 15.68 -4.78
N GLU A 82 11.91 16.05 -5.84
CA GLU A 82 12.35 15.16 -6.91
C GLU A 82 13.62 14.40 -6.51
N GLY A 83 14.39 14.91 -5.54
CA GLY A 83 15.63 14.27 -5.08
C GLY A 83 15.41 13.33 -3.90
N GLY A 84 15.23 12.03 -4.14
CA GLY A 84 15.38 11.01 -3.08
C GLY A 84 14.59 9.72 -3.24
N LEU A 85 13.48 9.73 -3.99
CA LEU A 85 12.58 8.57 -4.11
C LEU A 85 12.92 7.61 -5.25
N GLU A 86 13.76 8.03 -6.21
CA GLU A 86 14.03 7.32 -7.47
C GLU A 86 14.67 5.93 -7.31
N ASN A 87 15.19 5.60 -6.12
CA ASN A 87 15.86 4.32 -5.86
C ASN A 87 15.29 3.50 -4.68
N PHE A 88 14.33 4.02 -3.91
CA PHE A 88 13.91 3.40 -2.65
C PHE A 88 12.47 2.85 -2.64
N VAL A 89 11.60 3.35 -3.54
CA VAL A 89 10.19 2.91 -3.62
C VAL A 89 9.85 2.61 -5.08
N TRP A 90 9.27 1.42 -5.34
CA TRP A 90 8.87 0.95 -6.67
C TRP A 90 7.64 1.68 -7.25
N LEU A 91 7.36 2.92 -6.81
CA LEU A 91 6.20 3.69 -7.25
C LEU A 91 6.62 4.79 -8.24
N PRO A 92 5.95 4.91 -9.40
CA PRO A 92 6.32 5.90 -10.41
C PRO A 92 6.14 7.33 -9.90
N VAL A 93 7.19 8.15 -9.94
CA VAL A 93 7.16 9.53 -9.40
C VAL A 93 6.13 10.44 -10.09
N LYS A 94 5.79 10.16 -11.35
CA LYS A 94 4.94 11.02 -12.20
C LYS A 94 3.56 10.43 -12.52
N GLY A 95 3.20 9.27 -11.97
CA GLY A 95 1.96 8.60 -12.33
C GLY A 95 1.46 7.64 -11.27
N MET A 96 0.22 7.21 -11.45
CA MET A 96 -0.39 6.16 -10.67
C MET A 96 0.01 4.79 -11.24
N THR A 97 0.11 3.79 -10.37
CA THR A 97 0.14 2.38 -10.76
C THR A 97 -1.29 1.87 -10.97
N LEU A 98 -1.43 0.75 -11.69
CA LEU A 98 -2.73 0.11 -11.89
C LEU A 98 -3.43 -0.26 -10.57
N LEU A 99 -2.65 -0.65 -9.55
CA LEU A 99 -3.19 -0.96 -8.22
C LEU A 99 -3.76 0.28 -7.53
N GLU A 100 -3.03 1.40 -7.60
CA GLU A 100 -3.48 2.68 -7.06
C GLU A 100 -4.76 3.15 -7.76
N GLU A 101 -4.83 3.04 -9.09
CA GLU A 101 -6.03 3.40 -9.86
C GLU A 101 -7.25 2.54 -9.50
N GLN A 102 -7.03 1.25 -9.22
CA GLN A 102 -8.09 0.30 -8.87
C GLN A 102 -8.64 0.52 -7.45
N GLU A 103 -7.76 0.72 -6.47
CA GLU A 103 -8.14 0.86 -5.05
C GLU A 103 -8.61 2.28 -4.71
N LEU A 104 -8.14 3.29 -5.45
CA LEU A 104 -8.46 4.70 -5.20
C LEU A 104 -9.11 5.38 -6.42
N PRO A 105 -10.26 4.85 -6.91
CA PRO A 105 -10.88 5.33 -8.15
C PRO A 105 -11.31 6.80 -8.08
N LEU A 106 -11.62 7.32 -6.88
CA LEU A 106 -11.96 8.72 -6.68
C LEU A 106 -10.77 9.65 -6.99
N LEU A 107 -9.57 9.25 -6.57
CA LEU A 107 -8.34 10.02 -6.76
C LEU A 107 -7.72 9.78 -8.14
N ALA A 108 -8.05 8.66 -8.80
CA ALA A 108 -7.66 8.38 -10.18
C ALA A 108 -8.20 9.40 -11.21
N THR A 109 -9.24 10.17 -10.85
CA THR A 109 -9.71 11.30 -11.66
C THR A 109 -8.74 12.48 -11.70
N SER A 110 -7.82 12.54 -10.74
CA SER A 110 -6.83 13.61 -10.56
C SER A 110 -5.44 13.03 -10.20
N PRO A 111 -4.82 12.25 -11.10
CA PRO A 111 -3.62 11.48 -10.80
C PRO A 111 -2.43 12.35 -10.37
N THR A 112 -2.30 13.56 -10.92
CA THR A 112 -1.26 14.52 -10.50
C THR A 112 -1.41 14.94 -9.04
N SER A 113 -2.64 15.22 -8.59
CA SER A 113 -2.94 15.58 -7.19
C SER A 113 -2.64 14.42 -6.25
N TYR A 114 -3.08 13.22 -6.62
CA TYR A 114 -2.75 11.99 -5.89
C TYR A 114 -1.25 11.78 -5.75
N VAL A 115 -0.50 11.85 -6.85
CA VAL A 115 0.95 11.62 -6.89
C VAL A 115 1.68 12.63 -5.99
N LYS A 116 1.26 13.90 -5.97
CA LYS A 116 1.83 14.92 -5.07
C LYS A 116 1.64 14.55 -3.60
N LEU A 117 0.43 14.14 -3.20
CA LEU A 117 0.16 13.70 -1.83
C LEU A 117 0.94 12.44 -1.47
N ARG A 118 0.92 11.42 -2.33
CA ARG A 118 1.64 10.17 -2.13
C ARG A 118 3.14 10.41 -1.93
N ASN A 119 3.76 11.18 -2.83
CA ASN A 119 5.19 11.48 -2.74
C ASN A 119 5.51 12.31 -1.49
N HIS A 120 4.62 13.21 -1.07
CA HIS A 120 4.78 13.96 0.19
C HIS A 120 4.78 13.02 1.41
N ILE A 121 3.80 12.12 1.52
CA ILE A 121 3.69 11.17 2.64
C ILE A 121 4.89 10.22 2.67
N LEU A 122 5.30 9.71 1.50
CA LEU A 122 6.51 8.87 1.39
C LEU A 122 7.76 9.64 1.84
N ALA A 123 7.92 10.90 1.41
CA ALA A 123 9.05 11.72 1.84
C ALA A 123 9.03 11.95 3.36
N ALA A 124 7.86 12.21 3.96
CA ALA A 124 7.71 12.34 5.41
C ALA A 124 8.16 11.07 6.15
N TRP A 125 7.74 9.88 5.68
CA TRP A 125 8.19 8.61 6.24
C TRP A 125 9.69 8.39 6.09
N HIS A 126 10.27 8.70 4.93
CA HIS A 126 11.70 8.51 4.68
C HIS A 126 12.60 9.47 5.47
N ASN A 127 12.07 10.63 5.90
CA ASN A 127 12.81 11.59 6.71
C ASN A 127 12.99 11.10 8.16
N ASP A 128 12.03 10.35 8.72
CA ASP A 128 12.11 9.80 10.06
C ASP A 128 11.49 8.38 10.16
N PRO A 129 12.14 7.35 9.57
CA PRO A 129 11.59 5.99 9.54
C PRO A 129 11.72 5.26 10.89
N LEU A 130 12.32 5.89 11.90
CA LEU A 130 12.48 5.32 13.24
C LEU A 130 11.24 5.55 14.11
N HIS A 131 10.35 6.46 13.73
CA HIS A 131 9.10 6.75 14.41
C HIS A 131 7.92 6.49 13.48
N GLU A 132 6.82 5.99 14.03
CA GLU A 132 5.58 5.80 13.29
C GLU A 132 5.09 7.11 12.66
N LEU A 133 4.88 7.14 11.35
CA LEU A 133 4.22 8.27 10.69
C LEU A 133 2.73 8.22 11.02
N THR A 134 2.21 9.21 11.76
CA THR A 134 0.78 9.33 12.03
C THR A 134 0.06 10.07 10.89
N LEU A 135 -1.27 9.97 10.84
CA LEU A 135 -2.08 10.70 9.86
C LEU A 135 -1.91 12.22 10.02
N GLU A 136 -1.83 12.71 11.26
CA GLU A 136 -1.63 14.13 11.56
C GLU A 136 -0.27 14.61 11.07
N ALA A 137 0.79 13.82 11.30
CA ALA A 137 2.13 14.12 10.81
C ALA A 137 2.18 14.09 9.28
N ALA A 138 1.49 13.13 8.64
CA ALA A 138 1.35 13.06 7.18
C ALA A 138 0.56 14.25 6.59
N ALA A 139 -0.32 14.88 7.38
CA ALA A 139 -1.12 16.02 6.97
C ALA A 139 -0.47 17.39 7.27
N ALA A 140 0.49 17.45 8.20
CA ALA A 140 0.99 18.69 8.80
C ALA A 140 1.54 19.71 7.79
N ASP A 141 2.06 19.26 6.66
CA ASP A 141 2.58 20.11 5.57
C ASP A 141 2.18 19.61 4.17
N ALA A 142 1.07 18.86 4.09
CA ALA A 142 0.62 18.27 2.84
C ALA A 142 0.28 19.36 1.80
N PRO A 143 0.73 19.22 0.54
CA PRO A 143 0.43 20.20 -0.50
C PRO A 143 -1.08 20.27 -0.73
N VAL A 144 -1.64 21.49 -0.73
CA VAL A 144 -3.07 21.71 -0.99
C VAL A 144 -3.33 21.53 -2.48
N VAL A 145 -3.94 20.40 -2.84
CA VAL A 145 -4.21 19.99 -4.23
C VAL A 145 -5.70 19.93 -4.55
N PHE A 146 -6.56 19.98 -3.52
CA PHE A 146 -8.02 20.07 -3.64
C PHE A 146 -8.56 21.43 -3.17
N HIS A 147 -9.76 21.78 -3.63
CA HIS A 147 -10.36 23.09 -3.37
C HIS A 147 -10.90 23.26 -1.95
N THR A 148 -11.45 22.20 -1.36
CA THR A 148 -12.05 22.24 -0.02
C THR A 148 -11.12 21.59 1.00
N ARG A 149 -11.20 22.05 2.25
CA ARG A 149 -10.38 21.52 3.35
C ARG A 149 -10.78 20.07 3.65
N GLU A 150 -12.07 19.78 3.54
CA GLU A 150 -12.67 18.48 3.77
C GLU A 150 -12.20 17.47 2.72
N ALA A 151 -12.22 17.83 1.44
CA ALA A 151 -11.71 16.99 0.36
C ALA A 151 -10.20 16.77 0.47
N GLN A 152 -9.44 17.81 0.85
CA GLN A 152 -8.01 17.70 1.11
C GLN A 152 -7.72 16.71 2.25
N ALA A 153 -8.44 16.83 3.38
CA ALA A 153 -8.26 15.95 4.53
C ALA A 153 -8.64 14.50 4.20
N GLU A 154 -9.75 14.29 3.49
CA GLU A 154 -10.18 12.94 3.07
C GLU A 154 -9.20 12.33 2.07
N ALA A 155 -8.68 13.11 1.12
CA ALA A 155 -7.67 12.63 0.19
C ALA A 155 -6.38 12.21 0.91
N VAL A 156 -5.88 13.02 1.84
CA VAL A 156 -4.70 12.65 2.66
C VAL A 156 -4.95 11.36 3.43
N ARG A 157 -6.12 11.23 4.06
CA ARG A 157 -6.53 10.01 4.79
C ARG A 157 -6.52 8.77 3.90
N LEU A 158 -7.17 8.83 2.73
CA LEU A 158 -7.24 7.71 1.79
C LEU A 158 -5.86 7.30 1.26
N VAL A 159 -5.01 8.26 0.90
CA VAL A 159 -3.64 7.96 0.43
C VAL A 159 -2.80 7.37 1.57
N PHE A 160 -2.88 7.93 2.77
CA PHE A 160 -2.16 7.43 3.94
C PHE A 160 -2.57 5.98 4.27
N GLU A 161 -3.87 5.69 4.36
CA GLU A 161 -4.39 4.36 4.61
C GLU A 161 -3.94 3.35 3.55
N PHE A 162 -4.01 3.72 2.26
CA PHE A 162 -3.50 2.90 1.17
C PHE A 162 -2.02 2.55 1.37
N LEU A 163 -1.18 3.55 1.67
CA LEU A 163 0.26 3.34 1.85
C LEU A 163 0.57 2.44 3.06
N VAL A 164 -0.16 2.57 4.16
CA VAL A 164 -0.05 1.68 5.33
C VAL A 164 -0.50 0.26 4.99
N CYS A 165 -1.63 0.12 4.29
CA CYS A 165 -2.23 -1.16 3.91
C CYS A 165 -1.35 -1.96 2.94
N HIS A 166 -0.62 -1.31 2.05
CA HIS A 166 0.30 -1.96 1.12
C HIS A 166 1.76 -2.01 1.59
N GLY A 167 2.04 -1.51 2.81
CA GLY A 167 3.37 -1.60 3.41
C GLY A 167 4.40 -0.68 2.76
N HIS A 168 3.97 0.49 2.31
CA HIS A 168 4.86 1.54 1.80
C HIS A 168 5.38 2.46 2.91
N VAL A 169 4.60 2.65 3.98
CA VAL A 169 4.97 3.42 5.18
C VAL A 169 4.67 2.60 6.43
N ASN A 170 5.22 2.98 7.59
CA ASN A 170 5.02 2.26 8.86
C ASN A 170 5.35 0.76 8.74
N VAL A 171 6.46 0.47 8.05
CA VAL A 171 6.98 -0.89 7.85
C VAL A 171 8.34 -1.07 8.50
N GLY A 172 8.69 -2.31 8.83
CA GLY A 172 9.94 -2.62 9.53
C GLY A 172 9.86 -2.36 11.03
N ILE A 173 10.96 -1.93 11.63
CA ILE A 173 11.11 -1.73 13.08
C ILE A 173 11.18 -0.22 13.35
N PHE A 174 10.17 0.31 14.04
CA PHE A 174 10.05 1.72 14.43
C PHE A 174 9.37 1.83 15.79
N GLN A 175 9.49 3.00 16.42
CA GLN A 175 8.82 3.34 17.67
C GLN A 175 7.38 3.75 17.38
N SER A 176 6.42 3.04 17.97
CA SER A 176 5.01 3.46 17.88
C SER A 176 4.76 4.60 18.85
N HIS A 177 3.93 5.56 18.43
CA HIS A 177 3.46 6.64 19.29
C HIS A 177 2.68 6.12 20.50
N SER A 178 2.15 4.89 20.43
CA SER A 178 1.42 4.22 21.53
C SER A 178 2.32 3.54 22.58
N ASN A 179 3.65 3.47 22.35
CA ASN A 179 4.58 2.73 23.22
C ASN A 179 4.84 3.38 24.59
N SER A 180 4.11 4.42 24.99
CA SER A 180 4.04 4.81 26.41
C SER A 180 3.10 3.93 27.24
N CYS A 181 2.37 2.98 26.63
CA CYS A 181 1.49 2.07 27.36
C CYS A 181 2.06 0.64 27.36
N ALA A 182 2.97 0.38 28.29
CA ALA A 182 3.53 -0.95 28.56
C ALA A 182 2.52 -1.94 29.23
N ASP A 183 1.20 -1.71 29.15
CA ASP A 183 0.19 -2.50 29.87
C ASP A 183 -1.04 -2.88 29.00
N ALA A 184 -0.84 -3.24 27.73
CA ALA A 184 -1.91 -3.76 26.88
C ALA A 184 -2.18 -5.27 27.02
N SER A 185 -1.91 -5.84 28.21
CA SER A 185 -2.32 -7.21 28.58
C SER A 185 -3.68 -7.26 29.31
N SER A 186 -4.42 -6.15 29.35
CA SER A 186 -5.57 -5.99 30.25
C SER A 186 -6.79 -5.32 29.61
N LEU A 187 -7.15 -5.64 28.36
CA LEU A 187 -8.42 -5.19 27.77
C LEU A 187 -9.06 -6.31 26.93
N SER A 188 -9.33 -7.46 27.56
CA SER A 188 -10.22 -8.48 27.01
C SER A 188 -11.23 -9.01 28.05
N ALA A 189 -11.62 -8.17 29.01
CA ALA A 189 -12.60 -8.54 30.03
C ALA A 189 -13.26 -7.33 30.71
N ALA A 190 -14.05 -6.54 29.99
CA ALA A 190 -15.16 -5.79 30.58
C ALA A 190 -16.09 -5.34 29.45
N GLY A 191 -17.25 -5.99 29.35
CA GLY A 191 -18.34 -5.49 28.53
C GLY A 191 -18.95 -4.24 29.14
N GLU A 192 -19.42 -3.33 28.30
CA GLU A 192 -20.55 -2.48 28.63
C GLU A 192 -21.31 -2.17 27.35
N GLU A 193 -22.62 -2.37 27.45
CA GLU A 193 -23.63 -2.14 26.43
C GLU A 193 -23.68 -0.65 26.05
N ILE A 194 -24.09 -0.36 24.81
CA ILE A 194 -25.12 0.64 24.41
C ILE A 194 -24.93 1.04 22.92
N LEU A 195 -25.93 0.63 22.13
CA LEU A 195 -26.50 1.20 20.89
C LEU A 195 -25.80 1.00 19.52
N GLU A 196 -26.53 0.23 18.71
CA GLU A 196 -26.57 0.01 17.26
C GLU A 196 -26.46 1.32 16.43
N GLU A 197 -25.99 1.40 15.18
CA GLU A 197 -25.95 0.48 14.03
C GLU A 197 -24.65 0.73 13.24
N GLY A 198 -23.91 -0.32 12.86
CA GLY A 198 -22.83 -0.16 11.87
C GLY A 198 -21.70 -1.16 11.98
N GLY A 199 -21.95 -2.43 11.61
CA GLY A 199 -20.93 -3.44 11.31
C GLY A 199 -20.08 -3.89 12.49
N GLN A 200 -20.38 -5.08 13.03
CA GLN A 200 -19.40 -5.79 13.86
C GLN A 200 -18.15 -6.02 13.00
N GLU A 201 -17.03 -5.34 13.32
CA GLU A 201 -15.73 -5.71 12.77
C GLU A 201 -15.42 -7.12 13.25
N GLU A 202 -15.53 -8.10 12.34
CA GLU A 202 -15.15 -9.47 12.64
C GLU A 202 -13.64 -9.48 12.93
N THR A 203 -13.27 -9.67 14.20
CA THR A 203 -11.87 -9.89 14.57
C THR A 203 -11.49 -11.32 14.17
N TYR A 204 -10.45 -11.45 13.34
CA TYR A 204 -9.97 -12.75 12.86
C TYR A 204 -8.69 -13.13 13.57
N ASP A 205 -8.65 -14.32 14.18
CA ASP A 205 -7.40 -14.89 14.69
C ASP A 205 -6.56 -15.45 13.53
N VAL A 206 -5.34 -14.93 13.37
CA VAL A 206 -4.43 -15.35 12.28
C VAL A 206 -3.24 -16.14 12.81
N ILE A 207 -3.01 -17.34 12.27
CA ILE A 207 -1.82 -18.16 12.57
C ILE A 207 -0.82 -18.04 11.41
N VAL A 208 0.38 -17.53 11.71
CA VAL A 208 1.50 -17.48 10.74
C VAL A 208 2.37 -18.72 10.89
N VAL A 209 2.44 -19.55 9.84
CA VAL A 209 3.28 -20.76 9.82
C VAL A 209 4.67 -20.45 9.26
N GLY A 210 5.69 -20.54 10.11
CA GLY A 210 7.10 -20.31 9.77
C GLY A 210 7.64 -19.01 10.34
N ALA A 211 8.77 -19.08 11.06
CA ALA A 211 9.38 -17.94 11.77
C ALA A 211 10.61 -17.37 11.03
N GLY A 212 10.63 -17.46 9.70
CA GLY A 212 11.64 -16.77 8.88
C GLY A 212 11.33 -15.28 8.72
N ILE A 213 12.14 -14.55 7.94
CA ILE A 213 11.97 -13.11 7.70
C ILE A 213 10.54 -12.79 7.21
N ALA A 214 10.01 -13.57 6.27
CA ALA A 214 8.66 -13.38 5.74
C ALA A 214 7.57 -13.56 6.81
N GLY A 215 7.69 -14.60 7.64
CA GLY A 215 6.70 -14.88 8.69
C GLY A 215 6.75 -13.87 9.83
N LEU A 216 7.94 -13.46 10.26
CA LEU A 216 8.12 -12.40 11.25
C LEU A 216 7.59 -11.06 10.74
N ALA A 217 7.86 -10.72 9.47
CA ALA A 217 7.33 -9.50 8.86
C ALA A 217 5.79 -9.52 8.79
N ALA A 218 5.21 -10.64 8.35
CA ALA A 218 3.75 -10.80 8.29
C ALA A 218 3.11 -10.72 9.68
N ALA A 219 3.63 -11.44 10.67
CA ALA A 219 3.13 -11.42 12.04
C ALA A 219 3.25 -10.01 12.65
N SER A 220 4.35 -9.31 12.41
CA SER A 220 4.52 -7.93 12.89
C SER A 220 3.52 -6.96 12.27
N GLN A 221 3.18 -7.12 10.98
CA GLN A 221 2.21 -6.26 10.30
C GLN A 221 0.78 -6.55 10.75
N LEU A 222 0.42 -7.83 10.88
CA LEU A 222 -0.90 -8.26 11.37
C LEU A 222 -1.18 -7.73 12.78
N LYS A 223 -0.22 -7.91 13.70
CA LYS A 223 -0.33 -7.43 15.08
C LYS A 223 -0.58 -5.92 15.16
N ARG A 224 0.08 -5.12 14.31
CA ARG A 224 -0.11 -3.65 14.28
C ARG A 224 -1.48 -3.24 13.75
N ARG A 225 -2.09 -4.08 12.92
CA ARG A 225 -3.44 -3.85 12.37
C ARG A 225 -4.56 -4.39 13.27
N GLY A 226 -4.22 -4.99 14.42
CA GLY A 226 -5.20 -5.52 15.36
C GLY A 226 -5.75 -6.91 15.01
N TYR A 227 -5.02 -7.68 14.17
CA TYR A 227 -5.26 -9.11 13.95
C TYR A 227 -4.44 -9.99 14.91
#